data_AF-A0A931E8S9-F1
#
_entry.id   AF-A0A931E8S9-F1
#
_cell.length_a   1.000
_cell.length_b   1.000
_cell.length_c   1.000
_cell.angle_alpha   90.00
_cell.angle_beta   90.00
_cell.angle_gamma   90.00
#
_symmetry.space_group_name_H-M   'P 1'
#
loop_
_entity.id
_entity.type
_entity.pdbx_description
1 polymer ?
#
loop_
_entity_poly.entity_id
_entity_poly.type
_entity_poly.pdbx_seq_one_letter_code
_entity_poly.pdbx_strand_id
1 'polypeptide(L)' 'MPGDQQHLRSGLIDEMHLAFVPILLGGGERFFDHLDGGPDAYECVEFVSSPSVAHARFSRKPK' A
#
# COMPACT_ATOMS: atom_id res chain seq x y z
N MET A 1 14.70 -14.80 -3.82
CA MET A 1 15.32 -13.56 -4.31
C MET A 1 14.68 -12.41 -3.54
N PRO A 2 15.32 -11.82 -2.53
CA PRO A 2 14.77 -10.70 -1.77
C PRO A 2 15.16 -9.39 -2.47
N GLY A 3 14.25 -8.79 -3.25
CA GLY A 3 14.55 -7.60 -4.06
C GLY A 3 13.52 -6.47 -4.02
N ASP A 4 12.30 -6.73 -3.51
CA ASP A 4 11.18 -5.80 -3.73
C ASP A 4 11.03 -4.69 -2.68
N GLN A 5 11.60 -4.84 -1.48
CA GLN A 5 11.43 -3.87 -0.39
C GLN A 5 12.30 -2.61 -0.51
N GLN A 6 13.34 -2.65 -1.34
CA GLN A 6 14.33 -1.58 -1.46
C GLN A 6 13.73 -0.34 -2.16
N HIS A 7 12.75 -0.55 -3.03
CA HIS A 7 12.06 0.51 -3.78
C HIS A 7 10.97 1.20 -2.95
N LEU A 8 10.37 0.48 -1.99
CA LEU A 8 9.34 1.04 -1.10
C LEU A 8 9.93 2.08 -0.13
N ARG A 9 11.21 1.93 0.22
CA ARG A 9 11.91 2.72 1.25
C ARG A 9 12.37 4.12 0.83
N SER A 10 12.38 4.46 -0.46
CA SER A 10 13.01 5.71 -0.89
C SER A 10 12.05 6.91 -0.93
N GLY A 11 10.83 6.80 -0.42
CA GLY A 11 9.82 7.87 -0.51
C GLY A 11 9.48 8.28 -1.95
N LEU A 12 9.83 7.41 -2.92
CA LEU A 12 9.67 7.55 -4.37
C LEU A 12 8.31 7.00 -4.86
N ILE A 13 7.49 6.52 -3.93
CA ILE A 13 6.13 6.10 -4.22
C ILE A 13 5.24 7.31 -4.01
N ASP A 14 5.04 8.09 -5.08
CA ASP A 14 4.02 9.13 -5.14
C ASP A 14 2.61 8.52 -5.24
N GLU A 15 2.49 7.31 -5.78
CA GLU A 15 1.23 6.61 -5.99
C GLU A 15 1.33 5.11 -5.69
N MET A 16 0.41 4.60 -4.88
CA MET A 16 0.40 3.22 -4.39
C MET A 16 -0.95 2.57 -4.66
N HIS A 17 -0.96 1.49 -5.43
CA HIS A 17 -2.16 0.72 -5.74
C HIS A 17 -2.14 -0.61 -4.98
N LEU A 18 -3.13 -0.82 -4.10
CA LEU A 18 -3.27 -1.99 -3.25
C LEU A 18 -4.53 -2.77 -3.61
N ALA A 19 -4.36 -4.07 -3.83
CA ALA A 19 -5.46 -5.01 -4.02
C ALA A 19 -5.63 -5.87 -2.75
N PHE A 20 -6.72 -5.67 -2.04
CA PHE A 20 -7.12 -6.43 -0.86
C PHE A 20 -8.00 -7.60 -1.27
N VAL A 21 -7.47 -8.81 -1.14
CA VAL A 21 -8.26 -10.05 -1.31
C VAL A 21 -8.90 -10.40 0.05
N PRO A 22 -10.20 -10.70 0.13
CA PRO A 22 -10.92 -10.95 1.39
C PRO A 22 -10.63 -12.36 1.94
N ILE A 23 -9.35 -12.72 2.05
CA ILE A 23 -8.88 -13.99 2.62
C ILE A 23 -7.99 -13.67 3.82
N LEU A 24 -8.27 -14.32 4.96
CA LEU A 24 -7.40 -14.25 6.13
C LEU A 24 -6.22 -15.20 5.92
N LEU A 25 -5.07 -14.64 5.53
CA LEU A 25 -3.84 -15.43 5.30
C LEU A 25 -3.21 -15.98 6.59
N GLY A 26 -3.63 -15.51 7.77
CA GLY A 26 -3.11 -15.97 9.07
C GLY A 26 -1.68 -15.49 9.41
N GLY A 27 -0.94 -14.92 8.44
CA GLY A 27 0.38 -14.33 8.62
C GLY A 27 0.98 -13.85 7.28
N GLY A 28 1.93 -12.92 7.32
CA GLY A 28 2.57 -12.36 6.12
C GLY A 28 3.44 -11.14 6.42
N GLU A 29 4.07 -10.60 5.37
CA GLU A 29 4.88 -9.39 5.47
C GLU A 29 3.99 -8.14 5.61
N ARG A 30 4.28 -7.30 6.61
CA ARG A 30 3.53 -6.05 6.84
C ARG A 30 3.98 -5.00 5.83
N PHE A 31 3.20 -4.87 4.76
CA PHE A 31 3.46 -3.93 3.69
C PHE A 31 3.58 -2.46 4.17
N PHE A 32 2.78 -2.09 5.17
CA PHE A 32 2.74 -0.71 5.69
C PHE A 32 3.81 -0.38 6.74
N ASP A 33 4.56 -1.36 7.25
CA ASP A 33 5.56 -1.14 8.33
C ASP A 33 6.83 -0.44 7.82
N HIS A 34 7.02 -0.42 6.50
CA HIS A 34 8.23 0.08 5.84
C HIS A 34 8.00 1.37 5.03
N LEU A 35 6.85 2.04 5.21
CA LEU A 35 6.56 3.33 4.57
C LEU A 35 7.14 4.47 5.41
N ASP A 36 8.07 5.24 4.84
CA ASP A 36 8.60 6.45 5.46
C ASP A 36 7.46 7.47 5.71
N GLY A 37 7.20 7.79 6.99
CA GLY A 37 6.09 8.66 7.41
C GLY A 37 4.77 7.93 7.69
N GLY A 38 4.72 6.60 7.53
CA GLY A 38 3.55 5.79 7.85
C GLY A 38 2.31 6.09 6.99
N PRO A 39 1.14 5.55 7.36
CA PRO A 39 -0.10 5.77 6.60
C PRO A 39 -0.55 7.24 6.55
N ASP A 40 -0.10 8.10 7.47
CA ASP A 40 -0.47 9.52 7.51
C ASP A 40 0.10 10.35 6.35
N ALA A 41 1.21 9.90 5.76
CA ALA A 41 1.86 10.54 4.60
C ALA A 41 1.08 10.36 3.29
N TYR A 42 0.09 9.47 3.28
CA TYR A 42 -0.69 9.10 2.10
C TYR A 42 -2.17 9.43 2.30
N GLU A 43 -2.85 9.75 1.21
CA GLU A 43 -4.30 9.90 1.15
C GLU A 43 -4.90 8.89 0.18
N CYS A 44 -6.03 8.29 0.53
CA CYS A 44 -6.76 7.40 -0.36
C CYS A 44 -7.49 8.25 -1.41
N VAL A 45 -7.02 8.22 -2.65
CA VAL A 45 -7.60 8.97 -3.77
C VAL A 45 -8.67 8.16 -4.51
N GLU A 46 -8.68 6.84 -4.33
CA GLU A 46 -9.65 5.96 -4.98
C GLU A 46 -9.84 4.67 -4.18
N PHE A 47 -11.08 4.23 -4.03
CA PHE A 47 -11.42 2.95 -3.42
C PHE A 47 -12.57 2.29 -4.18
N VAL A 48 -12.29 1.14 -4.79
CA VAL A 48 -13.26 0.38 -5.58
C VAL A 48 -13.32 -1.05 -5.06
N SER A 49 -14.47 -1.44 -4.51
CA SER A 49 -14.69 -2.80 -4.03
C SER A 49 -15.49 -3.65 -5.01
N SER A 50 -15.05 -4.87 -5.21
CA SER A 50 -15.80 -5.95 -5.86
C SER A 50 -16.00 -7.10 -4.87
N PRO A 51 -16.90 -8.07 -5.14
CA PRO A 51 -17.11 -9.22 -4.26
C PRO A 51 -15.86 -10.06 -4.00
N SER A 52 -14.88 -10.01 -4.91
CA SER A 52 -13.67 -10.84 -4.86
C SER A 52 -12.42 -10.07 -4.42
N VAL A 53 -12.40 -8.75 -4.56
CA VAL A 53 -11.22 -7.92 -4.31
C VAL A 53 -11.63 -6.46 -4.11
N ALA A 54 -10.97 -5.78 -3.16
CA ALA A 54 -11.05 -4.33 -3.03
C ALA A 54 -9.74 -3.69 -3.51
N HIS A 55 -9.85 -2.73 -4.42
CA HIS A 55 -8.75 -1.93 -4.92
C HIS A 55 -8.73 -0.59 -4.20
N ALA A 56 -7.58 -0.20 -3.69
CA ALA A 56 -7.36 1.12 -3.07
C ALA A 56 -6.14 1.78 -3.70
N ARG A 57 -6.28 3.04 -4.08
CA ARG A 57 -5.19 3.86 -4.61
C ARG A 57 -4.89 4.96 -3.61
N PHE A 58 -3.64 5.05 -3.22
CA PHE A 58 -3.13 6.06 -2.31
C PHE A 58 -2.18 6.98 -3.05
N SER A 59 -2.34 8.28 -2.86
CA SER A 59 -1.41 9.30 -3.33
C SER A 59 -0.67 9.89 -2.14
N ARG A 60 0.58 10.31 -2.32
CA ARG A 60 1.29 11.07 -1.29
C ARG A 60 0.63 12.43 -1.11
N LYS A 61 0.47 12.87 0.15
CA LYS A 61 0.02 14.24 0.44
C LYS A 61 1.13 15.22 0.09
N PRO A 62 0.85 16.31 -0.66
CA PRO A 62 1.79 17.40 -0.83
C PRO A 62 2.05 18.06 0.54
N LYS A 63 3.31 18.40 0.82
CA LYS A 63 3.76 19.04 2.06
C LYS A 63 3.36 20.51 2.12
#